data_AF-A0A8J3Y959-F1
#
_entry.id   AF-A0A8J3Y959-F1
#
_cell.length_a   1.000
_cell.length_b   1.000
_cell.length_c   1.000
_cell.angle_alpha   90.00
_cell.angle_beta   90.00
_cell.angle_gamma   90.00
#
_symmetry.space_group_name_H-M   'P 1'
#
loop_
_entity.id
_entity.type
_entity.pdbx_description
1 polymer ?
#
loop_
_entity_poly.entity_id
_entity_poly.type
_entity_poly.pdbx_seq_one_letter_code
_entity_poly.pdbx_strand_id
1 'polypeptide(L)'
;MSDDGIANVASAAWHVIESGKPSASLASNTCNAVPAGIADPLHSLTGAQGPNSLVWRLRQENGFGVEVVDISFDLRWEFGARHRGGGAYIPNCYLYVPRCTVLWGFTVDVQVHVHNPTNGGTETAPVARLPLTVSGSVSSLVNTHSVQWDFVLFGDGQYSAS
;
A
#
# COMPACT_ATOMS: atom_id res chain seq x y z
N MET A 1 23.87 5.44 19.65
CA MET A 1 22.94 4.50 19.01
C MET A 1 22.82 4.98 17.58
N SER A 2 23.23 4.17 16.60
CA SER A 2 23.22 4.56 15.18
C SER A 2 21.78 4.50 14.67
N ASP A 3 21.16 5.67 14.52
CA ASP A 3 19.82 5.87 13.95
C ASP A 3 19.81 5.73 12.42
N ASP A 4 20.61 4.81 11.85
CA ASP A 4 20.77 4.61 10.40
C ASP A 4 19.76 3.60 9.81
N GLY A 5 18.57 3.56 10.40
CA GLY A 5 17.48 2.65 10.00
C GLY A 5 16.59 3.21 8.89
N ILE A 6 15.60 2.42 8.48
CA ILE A 6 14.51 2.86 7.60
C ILE A 6 13.21 2.68 8.38
N ALA A 7 12.32 3.68 8.35
CA ALA A 7 11.10 3.70 9.13
C ALA A 7 9.90 4.14 8.28
N ASN A 8 8.72 3.66 8.68
CA ASN A 8 7.44 4.23 8.27
C ASN A 8 7.01 5.20 9.38
N VAL A 9 6.84 6.47 9.03
CA VAL A 9 6.39 7.51 9.96
C VAL A 9 4.97 8.01 9.64
N ALA A 10 4.29 7.34 8.72
CA ALA A 10 2.90 7.58 8.37
C ALA A 10 2.01 6.41 8.89
N SER A 11 0.87 6.13 8.25
CA SER A 11 -0.06 5.11 8.72
C SER A 11 0.57 3.71 8.63
N ALA A 12 0.44 2.92 9.71
CA ALA A 12 0.86 1.52 9.74
C ALA A 12 -0.25 0.56 9.26
N ALA A 13 -1.51 0.99 9.32
CA ALA A 13 -2.64 0.25 8.78
C ALA A 13 -3.83 1.20 8.56
N TRP A 14 -4.70 0.86 7.61
CA TRP A 14 -5.95 1.57 7.39
C TRP A 14 -6.97 0.74 6.60
N HIS A 15 -8.25 1.10 6.74
CA HIS A 15 -9.32 0.54 5.93
C HIS A 15 -9.38 1.19 4.55
N VAL A 16 -9.62 0.35 3.54
CA VAL A 16 -9.74 0.71 2.13
C VAL A 16 -11.17 0.63 1.67
N ILE A 17 -11.83 -0.49 1.97
CA ILE A 17 -13.25 -0.72 1.73
C ILE A 17 -13.86 -1.08 3.09
N GLU A 18 -14.96 -0.42 3.43
CA GLU A 18 -15.74 -0.68 4.64
C GLU A 18 -17.18 -0.95 4.21
N SER A 19 -17.70 -2.14 4.54
CA SER A 19 -19.08 -2.52 4.23
C SER A 19 -19.46 -2.30 2.76
N GLY A 20 -18.56 -2.65 1.84
CA GLY A 20 -18.75 -2.57 0.40
C GLY A 20 -18.60 -1.16 -0.22
N LYS A 21 -18.07 -0.18 0.52
CA LYS A 21 -17.81 1.18 0.03
C LYS A 21 -16.38 1.63 0.32
N PRO A 22 -15.77 2.50 -0.48
CA PRO A 22 -14.47 3.08 -0.12
C PRO A 22 -14.51 3.77 1.25
N SER A 23 -13.50 3.52 2.09
CA SER A 23 -13.38 4.15 3.42
C SER A 23 -13.30 5.67 3.28
N ALA A 24 -13.97 6.40 4.18
CA ALA A 24 -13.90 7.86 4.21
C ALA A 24 -12.47 8.38 4.46
N SER A 25 -11.63 7.58 5.11
CA SER A 25 -10.25 7.91 5.43
C SER A 25 -9.26 7.61 4.30
N LEU A 26 -9.70 6.95 3.22
CA LEU A 26 -8.83 6.46 2.15
C LEU A 26 -8.01 7.59 1.49
N ALA A 27 -8.59 8.78 1.34
CA ALA A 27 -7.93 9.91 0.70
C ALA A 27 -6.77 10.51 1.53
N SER A 28 -6.75 10.27 2.84
CA SER A 28 -5.73 10.81 3.76
C SER A 28 -4.71 9.77 4.22
N ASN A 29 -4.99 8.49 4.04
CA ASN A 29 -4.09 7.43 4.49
C ASN A 29 -2.97 7.20 3.49
N THR A 30 -1.75 7.26 4.01
CA THR A 30 -0.52 7.04 3.26
C THR A 30 0.45 6.27 4.14
N CYS A 31 1.47 5.70 3.53
CA CYS A 31 2.61 5.10 4.19
C CYS A 31 3.90 5.51 3.49
N ASN A 32 5.04 5.30 4.15
CA ASN A 32 6.34 5.65 3.59
C ASN A 32 7.44 4.72 4.09
N ALA A 33 8.62 4.85 3.49
CA ALA A 33 9.84 4.19 3.94
C ALA A 33 11.01 5.16 3.76
N VAL A 34 11.30 5.88 4.83
CA VAL A 34 12.22 7.03 4.90
C VAL A 34 13.35 6.75 5.89
N PRO A 35 14.47 7.52 5.90
CA PRO A 35 15.49 7.35 6.92
C PRO A 35 14.90 7.49 8.33
N ALA A 36 15.30 6.63 9.26
CA ALA A 36 14.88 6.72 10.65
C ALA A 36 15.40 8.00 11.31
N GLY A 37 14.66 8.51 12.30
CA GLY A 37 15.09 9.64 13.12
C GLY A 37 15.03 11.03 12.45
N ILE A 38 14.57 11.14 11.21
CA ILE A 38 14.38 12.45 10.56
C ILE A 38 13.07 13.11 11.02
N ALA A 39 13.18 14.38 11.42
CA ALA A 39 12.03 15.14 11.94
C ALA A 39 11.02 15.54 10.86
N ASP A 40 11.48 15.75 9.63
CA ASP A 40 10.64 16.17 8.49
C ASP A 40 11.04 15.40 7.22
N PRO A 41 10.52 14.17 7.04
CA PRO A 41 10.84 13.32 5.90
C PRO A 41 10.51 13.93 4.54
N LEU A 42 9.39 14.67 4.45
CA LEU A 42 8.88 15.18 3.19
C LEU A 42 9.79 16.27 2.61
N HIS A 43 10.32 17.16 3.46
CA HIS A 43 11.20 18.24 2.99
C HIS A 43 12.68 17.86 3.01
N SER A 44 13.08 16.80 3.72
CA SER A 44 14.47 16.33 3.78
C SER A 44 14.84 15.36 2.65
N LEU A 45 13.85 14.83 1.95
CA LEU A 45 14.01 13.99 0.77
C LEU A 45 13.93 14.82 -0.51
N THR A 46 14.80 14.52 -1.46
CA THR A 46 14.87 15.23 -2.75
C THR A 46 15.01 14.25 -3.91
N GLY A 47 14.62 14.68 -5.11
CA GLY A 47 14.79 13.88 -6.33
C GLY A 47 13.86 12.67 -6.45
N ALA A 48 12.74 12.67 -5.73
CA ALA A 48 11.70 11.67 -5.88
C ALA A 48 11.17 11.63 -7.33
N GLN A 49 10.83 10.42 -7.79
CA GLN A 49 10.26 10.10 -9.08
C GLN A 49 8.93 9.38 -8.90
N GLY A 50 8.17 9.27 -10.00
CA GLY A 50 6.89 8.57 -10.02
C GLY A 50 5.67 9.51 -9.97
N PRO A 51 4.52 9.02 -9.46
CA PRO A 51 4.36 7.72 -8.81
C PRO A 51 4.41 6.54 -9.80
N ASN A 52 5.04 5.44 -9.39
CA ASN A 52 4.76 4.12 -9.95
C ASN A 52 3.33 3.70 -9.58
N SER A 53 2.75 2.80 -10.36
CA SER A 53 1.37 2.32 -10.16
C SER A 53 1.28 0.81 -10.40
N LEU A 54 0.56 0.13 -9.50
CA LEU A 54 0.20 -1.27 -9.61
C LEU A 54 -1.32 -1.40 -9.46
N VAL A 55 -1.96 -1.86 -10.54
CA VAL A 55 -3.43 -1.98 -10.61
C VAL A 55 -3.83 -3.46 -10.59
N TRP A 56 -4.79 -3.80 -9.74
CA TRP A 56 -5.41 -5.14 -9.70
C TRP A 56 -6.89 -5.05 -9.37
N ARG A 57 -7.60 -6.16 -9.51
CA ARG A 57 -9.05 -6.20 -9.38
C ARG A 57 -9.51 -7.40 -8.56
N LEU A 58 -10.40 -7.15 -7.61
CA LEU A 58 -11.22 -8.17 -6.96
C LEU A 58 -12.53 -8.28 -7.73
N ARG A 59 -12.74 -9.43 -8.37
CA ARG A 59 -13.98 -9.75 -9.09
C ARG A 59 -14.57 -11.03 -8.53
N GLN A 60 -15.87 -11.01 -8.27
CA GLN A 60 -16.61 -12.21 -7.89
C GLN A 60 -17.94 -12.29 -8.62
N GLU A 61 -18.28 -13.50 -9.06
CA GLU A 61 -19.57 -13.84 -9.63
C GLU A 61 -20.33 -14.79 -8.70
N ASN A 62 -21.66 -14.69 -8.72
CA ASN A 62 -22.51 -15.66 -8.03
C ASN A 62 -22.78 -16.90 -8.90
N GLY A 63 -23.52 -17.88 -8.37
CA GLY A 63 -23.85 -19.11 -9.09
C GLY A 63 -24.68 -18.94 -10.38
N PHE A 64 -25.18 -17.73 -10.66
CA PHE A 64 -25.90 -17.38 -11.90
C PHE A 64 -25.02 -16.62 -12.91
N GLY A 65 -23.72 -16.44 -12.64
CA GLY A 65 -22.80 -15.70 -13.51
C GLY A 65 -22.95 -14.18 -13.46
N VAL A 66 -23.66 -13.65 -12.46
CA VAL A 66 -23.79 -12.20 -12.25
C VAL A 66 -22.60 -11.72 -11.42
N GLU A 67 -21.91 -10.68 -11.88
CA GLU A 67 -20.85 -10.00 -11.12
C GLU A 67 -21.47 -9.31 -9.89
N VAL A 68 -21.07 -9.76 -8.71
CA VAL A 68 -21.59 -9.28 -7.42
C VAL A 68 -20.59 -8.40 -6.69
N VAL A 69 -19.29 -8.56 -6.97
CA VAL A 69 -18.23 -7.68 -6.50
C VAL A 69 -17.34 -7.35 -7.67
N ASP A 70 -17.09 -6.06 -7.84
CA ASP A 70 -16.14 -5.51 -8.78
C ASP A 70 -15.44 -4.30 -8.16
N ILE A 71 -14.22 -4.53 -7.67
CA ILE A 71 -13.41 -3.50 -7.04
C ILE A 71 -12.05 -3.49 -7.72
N SER A 72 -11.67 -2.33 -8.25
CA SER A 72 -10.32 -2.09 -8.76
C SER A 72 -9.51 -1.32 -7.73
N PHE A 73 -8.27 -1.73 -7.52
CA PHE A 73 -7.31 -1.11 -6.63
C PHE A 73 -6.12 -0.58 -7.45
N ASP A 74 -5.56 0.54 -7.05
CA ASP A 74 -4.39 1.16 -7.66
C ASP A 74 -3.43 1.62 -6.56
N LEU A 75 -2.41 0.81 -6.30
CA LEU A 75 -1.35 1.11 -5.34
C LEU A 75 -0.31 1.98 -6.03
N ARG A 76 -0.08 3.16 -5.49
CA ARG A 76 0.84 4.16 -6.04
C ARG A 76 1.92 4.52 -5.05
N TRP A 77 3.14 4.70 -5.54
CA TRP A 77 4.26 5.12 -4.70
C TRP A 77 5.29 5.94 -5.46
N GLU A 78 5.87 6.90 -4.76
CA GLU A 78 7.06 7.62 -5.19
C GLU A 78 8.31 6.82 -4.85
N PHE A 79 9.37 7.00 -5.64
CA PHE A 79 10.63 6.27 -5.48
C PHE A 79 11.82 7.14 -5.87
N GLY A 80 13.04 6.63 -5.70
CA GLY A 80 14.29 7.28 -6.08
C GLY A 80 14.69 8.46 -5.19
N ALA A 81 13.92 8.75 -4.14
CA ALA A 81 14.16 9.89 -3.28
C ALA A 81 15.46 9.71 -2.47
N ARG A 82 16.20 10.79 -2.29
CA ARG A 82 17.51 10.79 -1.63
C ARG A 82 17.51 11.65 -0.38
N HIS A 83 18.18 11.18 0.66
CA HIS A 83 18.48 11.95 1.87
C HIS A 83 19.95 12.37 1.85
N ARG A 84 20.22 13.68 1.91
CA ARG A 84 21.59 14.25 1.85
C ARG A 84 22.42 13.72 0.66
N GLY A 85 21.76 13.49 -0.48
CA GLY A 85 22.39 13.01 -1.72
C GLY A 85 22.61 11.50 -1.81
N GLY A 86 22.26 10.72 -0.77
CA GLY A 86 22.43 9.26 -0.73
C GLY A 86 21.12 8.48 -0.55
N GLY A 87 21.21 7.18 -0.84
CA GLY A 87 20.12 6.22 -0.68
C GLY A 87 19.02 6.31 -1.72
N ALA A 88 18.02 5.45 -1.57
CA ALA A 88 16.80 5.40 -2.37
C ALA A 88 15.62 5.09 -1.44
N TYR A 89 14.71 6.05 -1.27
CA TYR A 89 13.62 6.01 -0.30
C TYR A 89 12.25 6.14 -0.98
N ILE A 90 11.20 5.80 -0.23
CA ILE A 90 9.79 5.92 -0.64
C ILE A 90 9.16 7.05 0.21
N PRO A 91 9.06 8.29 -0.31
CA PRO A 91 8.49 9.41 0.45
C PRO A 91 7.00 9.23 0.72
N ASN A 92 6.27 8.66 -0.24
CA ASN A 92 4.83 8.51 -0.19
C ASN A 92 4.38 7.26 -0.95
N CYS A 93 3.45 6.52 -0.34
CA CYS A 93 2.79 5.35 -0.89
C CYS A 93 1.34 5.31 -0.41
N TYR A 94 0.40 5.09 -1.32
CA TYR A 94 -1.03 5.22 -1.05
C TYR A 94 -1.86 4.38 -2.03
N LEU A 95 -3.08 4.06 -1.63
CA LEU A 95 -3.97 3.19 -2.38
C LEU A 95 -5.22 3.95 -2.82
N TYR A 96 -5.55 3.85 -4.11
CA TYR A 96 -6.83 4.31 -4.64
C TYR A 96 -7.76 3.15 -4.96
N VAL A 97 -9.05 3.46 -5.01
CA VAL A 97 -10.11 2.58 -5.48
C VAL A 97 -10.81 3.24 -6.67
N PRO A 98 -10.30 3.06 -7.91
CA PRO A 98 -10.90 3.68 -9.10
C PRO A 98 -12.32 3.20 -9.41
N ARG A 99 -12.68 2.00 -8.94
CA ARG A 99 -13.99 1.39 -9.13
C ARG A 99 -14.35 0.57 -7.91
N CYS A 100 -15.57 0.74 -7.41
CA CYS A 100 -16.13 -0.06 -6.31
C CYS A 100 -17.61 -0.30 -6.58
N THR A 101 -17.95 -1.53 -6.95
CA THR A 101 -19.33 -1.99 -7.09
C THR A 101 -19.51 -3.24 -6.24
N VAL A 102 -20.47 -3.19 -5.33
CA VAL A 102 -20.85 -4.33 -4.49
C VAL A 102 -22.36 -4.45 -4.54
N LEU A 103 -22.84 -5.59 -5.02
CA LEU A 103 -24.27 -5.87 -5.14
C LEU A 103 -24.88 -6.13 -3.76
N TRP A 104 -26.17 -5.84 -3.63
CA TRP A 104 -26.92 -6.16 -2.42
C TRP A 104 -26.77 -7.63 -2.00
N GLY A 105 -26.75 -7.85 -0.69
CA GLY A 105 -26.56 -9.18 -0.09
C GLY A 105 -25.09 -9.59 0.05
N PHE A 106 -24.16 -8.75 -0.41
CA PHE A 106 -22.71 -8.93 -0.24
C PHE A 106 -22.13 -7.80 0.60
N THR A 107 -21.11 -8.13 1.39
CA THR A 107 -20.32 -7.19 2.18
C THR A 107 -18.85 -7.42 1.84
N VAL A 108 -18.12 -6.34 1.58
CA VAL A 108 -16.68 -6.40 1.33
C VAL A 108 -15.99 -5.48 2.31
N ASP A 109 -14.96 -6.00 2.97
CA ASP A 109 -14.08 -5.22 3.84
C ASP A 109 -12.65 -5.48 3.42
N VAL A 110 -11.87 -4.43 3.21
CA VAL A 110 -10.47 -4.50 2.78
C VAL A 110 -9.66 -3.50 3.57
N GLN A 111 -8.47 -3.89 3.98
CA GLN A 111 -7.53 -3.08 4.73
C GLN A 111 -6.11 -3.27 4.19
N VAL A 112 -5.27 -2.26 4.42
CA VAL A 112 -3.83 -2.32 4.19
C VAL A 112 -3.15 -2.46 5.54
N HIS A 113 -2.15 -3.33 5.61
CA HIS A 113 -1.19 -3.42 6.70
C HIS A 113 0.21 -3.17 6.15
N VAL A 114 0.93 -2.23 6.76
CA VAL A 114 2.29 -1.87 6.39
C VAL A 114 3.24 -2.52 7.39
N HIS A 115 4.11 -3.38 6.91
CA HIS A 115 5.11 -4.03 7.75
C HIS A 115 6.29 -3.09 8.00
N ASN A 116 7.10 -3.41 9.01
CA ASN A 116 8.29 -2.63 9.34
C ASN A 116 9.24 -2.56 8.13
N PRO A 117 9.59 -1.34 7.66
CA PRO A 117 10.54 -1.21 6.56
C PRO A 117 11.94 -1.68 6.97
N THR A 118 12.71 -2.14 5.98
CA THR A 118 14.10 -2.54 6.19
C THR A 118 15.00 -1.94 5.12
N ASN A 119 16.32 -1.99 5.35
CA ASN A 119 17.30 -1.69 4.31
C ASN A 119 17.51 -2.93 3.43
N GLY A 120 17.15 -2.86 2.14
CA GLY A 120 17.44 -3.87 1.13
C GLY A 120 18.76 -3.64 0.38
N GLY A 121 19.43 -2.50 0.62
CA GLY A 121 20.73 -2.13 0.04
C GLY A 121 21.87 -2.34 1.03
N THR A 122 22.84 -1.43 1.02
CA THR A 122 23.97 -1.42 1.97
C THR A 122 23.85 -0.28 2.97
N GLU A 123 24.70 -0.25 3.99
CA GLU A 123 24.76 0.86 4.96
C GLU A 123 25.07 2.21 4.29
N THR A 124 25.97 2.23 3.30
CA THR A 124 26.38 3.45 2.60
C THR A 124 25.53 3.81 1.38
N ALA A 125 24.74 2.85 0.88
CA ALA A 125 23.78 3.04 -0.20
C ALA A 125 22.46 2.32 0.17
N PRO A 126 21.70 2.87 1.14
CA PRO A 126 20.48 2.22 1.60
C PRO A 126 19.41 2.24 0.52
N VAL A 127 18.68 1.14 0.40
CA VAL A 127 17.50 1.04 -0.46
C VAL A 127 16.34 0.64 0.44
N ALA A 128 15.35 1.53 0.55
CA ALA A 128 14.16 1.25 1.33
C ALA A 128 13.43 0.03 0.80
N ARG A 129 13.09 -0.92 1.68
CA ARG A 129 12.23 -2.06 1.39
C ARG A 129 10.99 -1.94 2.26
N LEU A 130 9.82 -1.81 1.63
CA LEU A 130 8.53 -1.60 2.27
C LEU A 130 7.59 -2.76 1.93
N PRO A 131 7.44 -3.76 2.81
CA PRO A 131 6.45 -4.81 2.64
C PRO A 131 5.05 -4.30 3.05
N LEU A 132 4.03 -4.61 2.25
CA LEU A 132 2.63 -4.34 2.54
C LEU A 132 1.79 -5.58 2.30
N THR A 133 0.75 -5.76 3.11
CA THR A 133 -0.30 -6.76 2.89
C THR A 133 -1.62 -6.03 2.73
N VAL A 134 -2.29 -6.27 1.61
CA VAL A 134 -3.70 -5.88 1.43
C VAL A 134 -4.54 -7.12 1.68
N SER A 135 -5.34 -7.11 2.73
CA SER A 135 -6.19 -8.24 3.09
C SER A 135 -7.63 -7.81 3.25
N GLY A 136 -8.54 -8.74 3.06
CA GLY A 136 -9.95 -8.46 3.16
C GLY A 136 -10.81 -9.70 3.20
N SER A 137 -12.11 -9.48 3.19
CA SER A 137 -13.11 -10.53 3.09
C SER A 137 -14.23 -10.12 2.16
N VAL A 138 -14.83 -11.11 1.52
CA VAL A 138 -16.12 -10.98 0.86
C VAL A 138 -17.10 -11.94 1.52
N SER A 139 -18.18 -11.37 2.04
CA SER A 139 -19.20 -12.08 2.79
C SER A 139 -20.56 -11.99 2.08
N SER A 140 -21.32 -13.07 2.16
CA SER A 140 -22.73 -13.16 1.79
C SER A 140 -23.51 -13.83 2.93
N LEU A 141 -24.82 -14.03 2.75
CA LEU A 141 -25.62 -14.82 3.70
C LEU A 141 -25.19 -16.29 3.80
N VAL A 142 -24.46 -16.80 2.81
CA VAL A 142 -24.15 -18.23 2.67
C VAL A 142 -22.71 -18.54 3.07
N ASN A 143 -21.78 -17.63 2.78
CA ASN A 143 -20.37 -17.84 3.03
C ASN A 143 -19.61 -16.53 3.22
N THR A 144 -18.43 -16.66 3.82
CA THR A 144 -17.38 -15.66 3.84
C THR A 144 -16.11 -16.31 3.34
N HIS A 145 -15.33 -15.61 2.54
CA HIS A 145 -13.96 -15.99 2.23
C HIS A 145 -13.04 -14.79 2.31
N SER A 146 -11.79 -15.06 2.65
CA SER A 146 -10.75 -14.05 2.78
C SER A 146 -9.95 -13.94 1.48
N VAL A 147 -9.44 -12.74 1.23
CA VAL A 147 -8.52 -12.43 0.13
C VAL A 147 -7.29 -11.74 0.72
N GLN A 148 -6.15 -11.96 0.08
CA GLN A 148 -4.88 -11.35 0.46
C GLN A 148 -4.02 -11.12 -0.78
N TRP A 149 -3.33 -10.00 -0.81
CA TRP A 149 -2.29 -9.66 -1.78
C TRP A 149 -1.10 -9.11 -1.01
N ASP A 150 0.09 -9.61 -1.33
CA ASP A 150 1.32 -9.19 -0.68
C ASP A 150 2.20 -8.43 -1.67
N PHE A 151 2.70 -7.29 -1.23
CA PHE A 151 3.54 -6.39 -2.01
C PHE A 151 4.84 -6.12 -1.28
N VAL A 152 5.93 -6.00 -2.03
CA VAL A 152 7.18 -5.42 -1.52
C VAL A 152 7.58 -4.32 -2.48
N LEU A 153 7.60 -3.09 -1.98
CA LEU A 153 8.04 -1.92 -2.74
C LEU A 153 9.48 -1.58 -2.37
N PHE A 154 10.27 -1.18 -3.36
CA PHE A 154 11.64 -0.73 -3.14
C PHE A 154 11.80 0.75 -3.48
N GLY A 155 12.64 1.43 -2.70
CA GLY A 155 12.93 2.85 -2.86
C GLY A 155 13.67 3.20 -4.15
N ASP A 156 14.13 2.23 -4.92
CA ASP A 156 14.70 2.42 -6.26
C ASP A 156 13.66 2.25 -7.39
N GLY A 157 12.40 1.95 -7.04
CA GLY A 157 11.28 1.78 -7.96
C GLY A 157 10.96 0.33 -8.30
N GLN A 158 11.80 -0.64 -7.91
CA GLN A 158 11.48 -2.06 -8.09
C GLN A 158 10.33 -2.47 -7.17
N TYR A 159 9.62 -3.55 -7.52
CA TYR A 159 8.59 -4.14 -6.68
C TYR A 159 8.42 -5.64 -6.90
N SER A 160 7.82 -6.31 -5.92
CA SER A 160 7.32 -7.69 -6.00
C SER A 160 5.85 -7.71 -5.62
N ALA A 161 5.05 -8.55 -6.27
CA ALA A 161 3.64 -8.75 -5.98
C ALA A 161 3.32 -10.26 -6.04
N SER A 162 2.54 -10.75 -5.07
CA SER A 162 2.10 -12.15 -4.98
C SER A 162 0.68 -12.28 -4.46
#